data_AF-A0A7Y5X359-F1
#
_entry.id   AF-A0A7Y5X359-F1
#
_cell.length_a   1.000
_cell.length_b   1.000
_cell.length_c   1.000
_cell.angle_alpha   90.00
_cell.angle_beta   90.00
_cell.angle_gamma   90.00
#
_symmetry.space_group_name_H-M   'P 1'
#
loop_
_entity.id
_entity.type
_entity.pdbx_description
1 polymer ?
#
loop_
_entity_poly.entity_id
_entity_poly.type
_entity_poly.pdbx_seq_one_letter_code
_entity_poly.pdbx_strand_id
1 'polypeptide(L)'
;PEQSQVRVRQIGDDIYKTVGGYVTGNILISLIAGASATVVLLIMGVPYAVALGLLVAILDLIPLAGATVAGIVIAIVAFLHSIPAGIVVVVFVITYQQIENHFLQPVIYGRTVQLSALAVLVSVLVGAELAGILGALAAIPVAGTIQVILRDWIAHRRGTVLRPAAVGPGEPSG
;
A
#
# COMPACT_ATOMS: atom_id res chain seq x y z
N PRO A 1 0.07 -4.84 36.41
CA PRO A 1 1.39 -4.33 35.96
C PRO A 1 2.00 -5.16 34.82
N GLU A 2 2.07 -6.49 34.97
CA GLU A 2 2.64 -7.40 33.96
C GLU A 2 1.81 -7.52 32.67
N GLN A 3 0.47 -7.58 32.77
CA GLN A 3 -0.43 -7.61 31.60
C GLN A 3 -0.31 -6.34 30.71
N SER A 4 0.03 -5.19 31.30
CA SER A 4 0.24 -3.94 30.54
C SER A 4 1.54 -3.98 29.74
N GLN A 5 2.60 -4.58 30.30
CA GLN A 5 3.90 -4.70 29.62
C GLN A 5 3.87 -5.73 28.49
N VAL A 6 3.17 -6.86 28.67
CA VAL A 6 2.95 -7.84 27.60
C VAL A 6 2.18 -7.23 26.42
N ARG A 7 1.15 -6.43 26.72
CA ARG A 7 0.32 -5.76 25.70
C ARG A 7 1.08 -4.68 24.93
N VAL A 8 1.88 -3.85 25.60
CA VAL A 8 2.71 -2.82 24.93
C VAL A 8 3.75 -3.46 24.00
N ARG A 9 4.35 -4.58 24.41
CA ARG A 9 5.36 -5.29 23.61
C ARG A 9 4.75 -5.93 22.35
N GLN A 10 3.56 -6.53 22.49
CA GLN A 10 2.81 -7.10 21.35
C GLN A 10 2.38 -6.03 20.34
N ILE A 11 1.86 -4.89 20.81
CA ILE A 11 1.50 -3.76 19.93
C ILE A 11 2.72 -3.21 19.20
N GLY A 12 3.88 -3.11 19.88
CA GLY A 12 5.13 -2.69 19.25
C GLY A 12 5.55 -3.62 18.11
N ASP A 13 5.56 -4.92 18.36
CA ASP A 13 5.94 -5.92 17.34
C ASP A 13 4.99 -5.91 16.13
N ASP A 14 3.69 -5.68 16.34
CA ASP A 14 2.69 -5.59 15.27
C ASP A 14 2.86 -4.32 14.42
N ILE A 15 3.23 -3.19 15.04
CA ILE A 15 3.54 -1.94 14.34
C ILE A 15 4.81 -2.13 13.48
N TYR A 16 5.88 -2.69 14.05
CA TYR A 16 7.13 -2.93 13.32
C TYR A 16 6.92 -3.84 12.12
N LYS A 17 6.12 -4.92 12.27
CA LYS A 17 5.77 -5.82 11.16
C LYS A 17 4.92 -5.13 10.10
N THR A 18 3.96 -4.28 10.50
CA THR A 18 3.08 -3.57 9.57
C THR A 18 3.84 -2.53 8.76
N VAL A 19 4.65 -1.68 9.43
CA VAL A 19 5.46 -0.65 8.76
C VAL A 19 6.52 -1.30 7.89
N GLY A 20 7.26 -2.29 8.42
CA GLY A 20 8.30 -3.00 7.68
C GLY A 20 7.74 -3.73 6.46
N GLY A 21 6.65 -4.47 6.63
CA GLY A 21 5.99 -5.19 5.53
C GLY A 21 5.47 -4.27 4.44
N TYR A 22 4.85 -3.14 4.81
CA TYR A 22 4.38 -2.15 3.83
C TYR A 22 5.55 -1.51 3.07
N VAL A 23 6.58 -1.03 3.77
CA VAL A 23 7.73 -0.35 3.13
C VAL A 23 8.46 -1.31 2.19
N THR A 24 8.75 -2.53 2.64
CA THR A 24 9.39 -3.54 1.78
C THR A 24 8.50 -3.92 0.60
N GLY A 25 7.19 -4.05 0.82
CA GLY A 25 6.23 -4.31 -0.25
C GLY A 25 6.17 -3.18 -1.29
N ASN A 26 6.18 -1.92 -0.84
CA ASN A 26 6.11 -0.76 -1.71
C ASN A 26 7.38 -0.64 -2.55
N ILE A 27 8.55 -0.85 -1.95
CA ILE A 27 9.82 -0.90 -2.68
C ILE A 27 9.79 -1.99 -3.76
N LEU A 28 9.23 -3.17 -3.45
CA LEU A 28 9.10 -4.26 -4.42
C LEU A 28 8.16 -3.89 -5.56
N ILE A 29 6.99 -3.32 -5.27
CA ILE A 29 6.02 -2.87 -6.30
C ILE A 29 6.66 -1.80 -7.19
N SER A 30 7.32 -0.81 -6.61
CA SER A 30 7.95 0.26 -7.38
C SER A 30 9.12 -0.22 -8.23
N LEU A 31 9.89 -1.21 -7.76
CA LEU A 31 10.90 -1.88 -8.59
C LEU A 31 10.27 -2.61 -9.78
N ILE A 32 9.15 -3.31 -9.58
CA ILE A 32 8.40 -3.97 -10.65
C ILE A 32 7.86 -2.93 -11.64
N ALA A 33 7.34 -1.79 -11.15
CA ALA A 33 6.85 -0.69 -11.98
C ALA A 33 7.95 -0.10 -12.85
N GLY A 34 9.08 0.26 -12.25
CA GLY A 34 10.20 0.83 -12.98
C GLY A 34 10.81 -0.15 -13.99
N ALA A 35 11.00 -1.41 -13.60
CA ALA A 35 11.56 -2.43 -14.48
C ALA A 35 10.63 -2.72 -15.68
N SER A 36 9.33 -2.89 -15.44
CA SER A 36 8.35 -3.12 -16.51
C SER A 36 8.22 -1.91 -17.44
N ALA A 37 8.22 -0.69 -16.90
CA ALA A 37 8.25 0.54 -17.69
C ALA A 37 9.52 0.65 -18.54
N THR A 38 10.70 0.36 -17.97
CA THR A 38 11.95 0.32 -18.75
C THR A 38 11.87 -0.68 -19.89
N VAL A 39 11.36 -1.90 -19.66
CA VAL A 39 11.22 -2.92 -20.71
C VAL A 39 10.32 -2.42 -21.84
N VAL A 40 9.16 -1.84 -21.53
CA VAL A 40 8.24 -1.31 -22.54
C VAL A 40 8.88 -0.17 -23.33
N LEU A 41 9.53 0.77 -22.63
CA LEU A 41 10.21 1.90 -23.28
C LEU A 41 11.37 1.46 -24.17
N LEU A 42 12.13 0.45 -23.76
CA LEU A 42 13.20 -0.15 -24.58
C LEU A 42 12.65 -0.83 -25.84
N ILE A 43 11.56 -1.60 -25.71
CA ILE A 43 10.89 -2.25 -26.86
C ILE A 43 10.42 -1.20 -27.86
N MET A 44 9.89 -0.07 -27.37
CA MET A 44 9.43 1.03 -28.22
C MET A 44 10.56 1.95 -28.71
N GLY A 45 11.81 1.70 -28.33
CA GLY A 45 12.96 2.52 -28.74
C GLY A 45 13.01 3.92 -28.14
N VAL A 46 12.23 4.19 -27.08
CA VAL A 46 12.16 5.51 -26.45
C VAL A 46 13.52 5.83 -25.80
N PRO A 47 14.12 7.00 -26.09
CA PRO A 47 15.41 7.38 -25.50
C PRO A 47 15.31 7.50 -23.98
N TYR A 48 16.43 7.22 -23.30
CA TYR A 48 16.53 7.29 -21.83
C TYR A 48 15.58 6.33 -21.07
N ALA A 49 15.14 5.23 -21.70
CA ALA A 49 14.23 4.23 -21.11
C ALA A 49 14.60 3.76 -19.68
N VAL A 50 15.90 3.56 -19.41
CA VAL A 50 16.38 3.15 -18.08
C VAL A 50 16.22 4.29 -17.06
N ALA A 51 16.56 5.53 -17.44
CA ALA A 51 16.40 6.69 -16.55
C ALA A 51 14.92 6.99 -16.28
N LEU A 52 14.06 6.84 -17.30
CA LEU A 52 12.61 7.01 -17.17
C LEU A 52 12.00 5.91 -16.30
N GLY A 53 12.41 4.65 -16.44
CA GLY A 53 11.92 3.59 -15.54
C GLY A 53 12.43 3.74 -14.10
N LEU A 54 13.66 4.24 -13.90
CA LEU A 54 14.12 4.61 -12.57
C LEU A 54 13.27 5.75 -11.98
N LEU A 55 12.93 6.76 -12.79
CA LEU A 55 12.00 7.82 -12.38
C LEU A 55 10.63 7.24 -12.01
N VAL A 56 10.11 6.29 -12.78
CA VAL A 56 8.86 5.57 -12.44
C VAL A 56 8.99 4.89 -11.09
N ALA A 57 10.04 4.11 -10.84
CA ALA A 57 10.25 3.46 -9.54
C ALA A 57 10.34 4.46 -8.37
N ILE A 58 11.00 5.60 -8.58
CA ILE A 58 11.13 6.63 -7.53
C ILE A 58 9.78 7.30 -7.25
N LEU A 59 9.04 7.66 -8.30
CA LEU A 59 7.75 8.32 -8.15
C LEU A 59 6.70 7.38 -7.57
N ASP A 60 6.68 6.12 -8.00
CA ASP A 60 5.73 5.10 -7.58
C ASP A 60 5.77 4.83 -6.07
N LEU A 61 6.90 5.08 -5.41
CA LEU A 61 6.99 5.05 -3.95
C LEU A 61 5.94 5.97 -3.30
N ILE A 62 5.61 7.11 -3.91
CA ILE A 62 4.65 8.08 -3.38
C ILE A 62 3.23 7.51 -3.52
N PRO A 63 2.54 7.18 -2.40
CA PRO A 63 1.25 6.53 -2.48
C PRO A 63 0.19 7.43 -3.11
N LEU A 64 -0.80 6.82 -3.79
CA LEU A 64 -1.92 7.46 -4.49
C LEU A 64 -1.57 8.34 -5.70
N ALA A 65 -0.41 9.00 -5.71
CA ALA A 65 -0.04 9.95 -6.75
C ALA A 65 1.09 9.45 -7.67
N GLY A 66 2.00 8.62 -7.13
CA GLY A 66 3.24 8.21 -7.77
C GLY A 66 3.06 7.58 -9.15
N ALA A 67 2.34 6.46 -9.21
CA ALA A 67 2.06 5.73 -10.44
C ALA A 67 1.41 6.61 -11.53
N THR A 68 0.46 7.46 -11.14
CA THR A 68 -0.25 8.34 -12.08
C THR A 68 0.68 9.41 -12.65
N VAL A 69 1.44 10.09 -11.78
CA VAL A 69 2.39 11.14 -12.21
C VAL A 69 3.49 10.53 -13.08
N ALA A 70 4.05 9.39 -12.67
CA ALA A 70 5.04 8.65 -13.43
C ALA A 70 4.52 8.26 -14.82
N GLY A 71 3.31 7.70 -14.88
CA GLY A 71 2.62 7.31 -16.10
C GLY A 71 2.42 8.48 -17.07
N ILE A 72 1.99 9.64 -16.56
CA ILE A 72 1.83 10.86 -17.36
C ILE A 72 3.18 11.28 -17.96
N VAL A 73 4.24 11.33 -17.15
CA VAL A 73 5.57 11.75 -17.59
C VAL A 73 6.08 10.83 -18.71
N ILE A 74 6.05 9.52 -18.51
CA ILE A 74 6.57 8.58 -19.52
C ILE A 74 5.70 8.56 -20.79
N ALA A 75 4.39 8.75 -20.66
CA ALA A 75 3.49 8.86 -21.82
C ALA A 75 3.83 10.08 -22.67
N ILE A 76 4.05 11.25 -22.04
CA ILE A 76 4.47 12.47 -22.74
C ILE A 76 5.78 12.22 -23.48
N VAL A 77 6.80 11.69 -22.80
CA VAL A 77 8.10 11.42 -23.44
C VAL A 77 7.96 10.43 -24.60
N ALA A 78 7.13 9.40 -24.46
CA ALA A 78 6.88 8.43 -25.51
C ALA A 78 6.16 9.05 -26.72
N PHE A 79 5.18 9.94 -26.51
CA PHE A 79 4.51 10.67 -27.60
C PHE A 79 5.45 11.63 -28.34
N LEU A 80 6.36 12.28 -27.60
CA LEU A 80 7.40 13.12 -28.21
C LEU A 80 8.38 12.30 -29.05
N HIS A 81 8.60 11.03 -28.71
CA HIS A 81 9.40 10.11 -29.51
C HIS A 81 8.65 9.64 -30.77
N SER A 82 7.44 9.09 -30.62
CA SER A 82 6.55 8.76 -31.74
C SER A 82 5.10 8.51 -31.29
N ILE A 83 4.13 8.75 -32.17
CA ILE A 83 2.70 8.48 -31.88
C ILE A 83 2.46 7.01 -31.49
N PRO A 84 3.00 5.99 -32.21
CA PRO A 84 2.82 4.60 -31.81
C PRO A 84 3.41 4.28 -30.45
N ALA A 85 4.60 4.82 -30.12
CA ALA A 85 5.21 4.64 -28.80
C ALA A 85 4.35 5.22 -27.68
N GLY A 86 3.83 6.43 -27.88
CA GLY A 86 2.92 7.06 -26.92
C GLY A 86 1.66 6.23 -26.66
N ILE A 87 1.01 5.73 -27.72
CA ILE A 87 -0.19 4.88 -27.57
C ILE A 87 0.14 3.59 -26.81
N VAL A 88 1.23 2.90 -27.16
CA VAL A 88 1.64 1.66 -26.48
C VAL A 88 1.93 1.92 -25.00
N VAL A 89 2.64 3.01 -24.69
CA VAL A 89 2.97 3.38 -23.30
C VAL A 89 1.71 3.73 -22.51
N VAL A 90 0.73 4.43 -23.09
CA VAL A 90 -0.55 4.71 -22.43
C VAL A 90 -1.31 3.42 -22.11
N VAL A 91 -1.41 2.51 -23.09
CA VAL A 91 -2.06 1.20 -22.89
C VAL A 91 -1.34 0.40 -21.80
N PHE A 92 0.00 0.42 -21.80
CA PHE A 92 0.81 -0.18 -20.75
C PHE A 92 0.51 0.43 -19.38
N VAL A 93 0.53 1.77 -19.23
CA VAL A 93 0.29 2.45 -17.95
C VAL A 93 -1.09 2.08 -17.40
N ILE A 94 -2.13 2.09 -18.24
CA ILE A 94 -3.50 1.72 -17.82
C ILE A 94 -3.54 0.25 -17.39
N THR A 95 -2.96 -0.64 -18.18
CA THR A 95 -2.97 -2.09 -17.89
C THR A 95 -2.16 -2.40 -16.63
N TYR A 96 -0.99 -1.78 -16.48
CA TYR A 96 -0.13 -1.91 -15.32
C TYR A 96 -0.84 -1.42 -14.06
N GLN A 97 -1.49 -0.25 -14.10
CA GLN A 97 -2.22 0.29 -12.96
C GLN A 97 -3.32 -0.68 -12.49
N GLN A 98 -4.00 -1.35 -13.43
CA GLN A 98 -5.00 -2.35 -13.10
C GLN A 98 -4.37 -3.58 -12.43
N ILE A 99 -3.26 -4.09 -12.96
CA ILE A 99 -2.51 -5.21 -12.37
C ILE A 99 -2.02 -4.83 -10.96
N GLU A 100 -1.50 -3.62 -10.80
CA GLU A 100 -0.99 -3.14 -9.54
C GLU A 100 -2.10 -3.11 -8.48
N ASN A 101 -3.22 -2.45 -8.79
CA ASN A 101 -4.32 -2.25 -7.86
C ASN A 101 -5.09 -3.55 -7.52
N HIS A 102 -5.22 -4.47 -8.48
CA HIS A 102 -6.05 -5.67 -8.31
C HIS A 102 -5.26 -6.94 -8.01
N PHE A 103 -3.94 -6.95 -8.22
CA PHE A 103 -3.11 -8.13 -8.03
C PHE A 103 -1.88 -7.85 -7.18
N LEU A 104 -1.00 -6.92 -7.56
CA LEU A 104 0.24 -6.68 -6.83
C LEU A 104 -0.02 -6.18 -5.40
N GLN A 105 -0.85 -5.15 -5.24
CA GLN A 105 -1.17 -4.60 -3.93
C GLN A 105 -1.84 -5.65 -3.01
N PRO A 106 -2.88 -6.39 -3.43
CA PRO A 106 -3.47 -7.44 -2.58
C PRO A 106 -2.50 -8.58 -2.21
N VAL A 107 -1.62 -8.98 -3.12
CA VAL A 107 -0.67 -10.09 -2.91
C VAL A 107 0.49 -9.66 -2.02
N ILE A 108 1.03 -8.44 -2.24
CA ILE A 108 2.25 -7.96 -1.58
C ILE A 108 1.93 -7.30 -0.23
N TYR A 109 0.88 -6.48 -0.14
CA TYR A 109 0.49 -5.84 1.12
C TYR A 109 -0.35 -6.76 2.02
N GLY A 110 -0.94 -7.82 1.46
CA GLY A 110 -1.80 -8.75 2.19
C GLY A 110 -3.12 -8.10 2.66
N ARG A 111 -4.04 -8.91 3.20
CA ARG A 111 -5.37 -8.49 3.67
C ARG A 111 -5.35 -7.59 4.93
N THR A 112 -4.19 -7.09 5.33
CA THR A 112 -3.93 -6.65 6.70
C THR A 112 -4.59 -5.31 7.03
N VAL A 113 -4.91 -4.46 6.04
CA VAL A 113 -5.55 -3.17 6.33
C VAL A 113 -6.52 -2.74 5.22
N GLN A 114 -7.82 -2.99 5.43
CA GLN A 114 -8.89 -2.36 4.64
C GLN A 114 -9.10 -0.92 5.14
N LEU A 115 -8.18 -0.02 4.78
CA LEU A 115 -8.39 1.42 4.94
C LEU A 115 -9.37 1.88 3.86
N SER A 116 -10.30 2.75 4.22
CA SER A 116 -11.07 3.46 3.21
C SER A 116 -10.13 4.38 2.42
N ALA A 117 -10.37 4.54 1.12
CA ALA A 117 -9.57 5.45 0.28
C ALA A 117 -9.49 6.86 0.87
N LEU A 118 -10.56 7.32 1.52
CA LEU A 118 -10.59 8.59 2.26
C LEU A 118 -9.61 8.62 3.43
N ALA A 119 -9.52 7.55 4.23
CA ALA A 119 -8.59 7.48 5.34
C ALA A 119 -7.13 7.50 4.84
N VAL A 120 -6.84 6.76 3.76
CA VAL A 120 -5.52 6.79 3.12
C VAL A 120 -5.18 8.20 2.64
N LEU A 121 -6.10 8.84 1.91
CA LEU A 121 -5.91 10.19 1.39
C LEU A 121 -5.64 11.21 2.50
N VAL A 122 -6.48 11.23 3.54
CA VAL A 122 -6.32 12.15 4.67
C VAL A 122 -4.98 11.91 5.37
N SER A 123 -4.62 10.66 5.63
CA SER A 123 -3.34 10.34 6.26
C SER A 123 -2.14 10.75 5.40
N VAL A 124 -2.21 10.56 4.07
CA VAL A 124 -1.15 11.00 3.15
C VAL A 124 -1.00 12.51 3.16
N LEU A 125 -2.11 13.27 3.12
CA LEU A 125 -2.08 14.73 3.19
C LEU A 125 -1.49 15.22 4.50
N VAL A 126 -1.92 14.66 5.63
CA VAL A 126 -1.39 15.02 6.96
C VAL A 126 0.09 14.65 7.06
N GLY A 127 0.48 13.45 6.61
CA GLY A 127 1.88 13.02 6.60
C GLY A 127 2.76 13.92 5.72
N ALA A 128 2.27 14.27 4.53
CA ALA A 128 2.95 15.17 3.61
C ALA A 128 3.19 16.56 4.23
N GLU A 129 2.20 17.11 4.92
CA GLU A 129 2.33 18.41 5.59
C GLU A 129 3.35 18.36 6.75
N LEU A 130 3.40 17.24 7.50
CA LEU A 130 4.26 17.10 8.68
C LEU A 130 5.73 16.83 8.35
N ALA A 131 6.01 16.00 7.33
CA ALA A 131 7.36 15.53 7.04
C ALA A 131 7.65 15.36 5.54
N GLY A 132 6.86 16.00 4.67
CA GLY A 132 7.02 15.94 3.22
C GLY A 132 6.85 14.54 2.66
N ILE A 133 7.68 14.18 1.68
CA ILE A 133 7.63 12.87 1.01
C ILE A 133 7.79 11.72 2.01
N LEU A 134 8.67 11.85 3.01
CA LEU A 134 8.87 10.81 4.02
C LEU A 134 7.61 10.59 4.87
N GLY A 135 6.90 11.67 5.22
CA GLY A 135 5.63 11.57 5.94
C GLY A 135 4.51 10.99 5.09
N ALA A 136 4.45 11.31 3.79
CA ALA A 136 3.52 10.71 2.85
C ALA A 136 3.74 9.19 2.69
N LEU A 137 5.00 8.74 2.65
CA LEU A 137 5.36 7.32 2.59
C LEU A 137 4.95 6.55 3.87
N ALA A 138 5.15 7.18 5.03
CA ALA A 138 4.78 6.60 6.32
C ALA A 138 3.27 6.68 6.62
N ALA A 139 2.50 7.44 5.84
CA ALA A 139 1.10 7.73 6.13
C ALA A 139 0.21 6.47 6.16
N ILE A 140 0.34 5.56 5.20
CA ILE A 140 -0.47 4.34 5.12
C ILE A 140 -0.22 3.41 6.32
N PRO A 141 1.02 3.05 6.67
CA PRO A 141 1.23 2.17 7.82
C PRO A 141 0.85 2.83 9.15
N VAL A 142 1.03 4.15 9.29
CA VAL A 142 0.54 4.91 10.45
C VAL A 142 -1.00 4.88 10.52
N ALA A 143 -1.68 5.10 9.39
CA ALA A 143 -3.13 5.03 9.31
C ALA A 143 -3.66 3.63 9.66
N GLY A 144 -3.00 2.58 9.17
CA GLY A 144 -3.34 1.20 9.49
C GLY A 144 -3.16 0.89 10.97
N THR A 145 -2.06 1.37 11.57
CA THR A 145 -1.82 1.27 13.01
C THR A 145 -2.94 1.91 13.82
N ILE A 146 -3.31 3.15 13.48
CA ILE A 146 -4.40 3.89 14.13
C ILE A 146 -5.72 3.13 13.98
N GLN A 147 -6.01 2.58 12.79
CA GLN A 147 -7.23 1.83 12.55
C GLN A 147 -7.31 0.55 13.40
N VAL A 148 -6.21 -0.18 13.58
CA VAL A 148 -6.16 -1.37 14.43
C VAL A 148 -6.45 -1.00 15.89
N ILE A 149 -5.82 0.05 16.40
CA ILE A 149 -6.03 0.54 17.78
C ILE A 149 -7.48 0.98 17.99
N LEU A 150 -8.05 1.74 17.05
CA LEU A 150 -9.44 2.18 17.12
C LEU A 150 -10.42 1.02 17.09
N ARG A 151 -10.18 0.01 16.25
CA ARG A 151 -11.02 -1.20 16.18
C ARG A 151 -10.97 -1.97 17.51
N ASP A 152 -9.78 -2.17 18.08
CA ASP A 152 -9.62 -2.82 19.40
C ASP A 152 -10.40 -2.09 20.49
N TRP A 153 -10.26 -0.76 20.55
CA TRP A 153 -10.93 0.07 21.55
C TRP A 153 -12.46 0.05 21.42
N ILE A 154 -12.99 0.12 20.18
CA ILE A 154 -14.43 0.05 19.93
C ILE A 154 -14.99 -1.33 20.29
N ALA A 155 -14.26 -2.41 19.96
CA ALA A 155 -14.67 -3.79 20.30
C ALA A 155 -14.78 -3.98 21.82
N HIS A 156 -13.80 -3.46 22.58
CA HIS A 156 -13.85 -3.46 24.05
C HIS A 156 -15.03 -2.65 24.61
N ARG A 157 -15.35 -1.50 24.01
CA ARG A 157 -16.53 -0.70 24.42
C ARG A 157 -17.87 -1.35 24.09
N ARG A 158 -17.93 -2.20 23.07
CA ARG A 158 -19.16 -2.91 22.66
C ARG A 158 -19.41 -4.22 23.43
N GLY A 159 -18.55 -4.58 24.39
CA GLY A 159 -18.80 -5.71 25.30
C GLY A 159 -18.94 -7.07 24.63
N THR A 160 -18.47 -7.25 23.40
CA THR A 160 -18.56 -8.52 22.67
C THR A 160 -17.37 -9.40 23.04
N VAL A 161 -17.38 -9.88 24.29
CA VAL A 161 -16.65 -11.10 24.63
C VAL A 161 -17.32 -12.21 23.82
N LEU A 162 -16.63 -12.78 22.84
CA LEU A 162 -17.04 -14.06 22.25
C LEU A 162 -17.12 -15.05 23.41
N ARG A 163 -18.34 -15.31 23.92
CA ARG A 163 -18.58 -16.33 24.93
C ARG A 163 -18.07 -17.64 24.32
N PRO A 164 -17.05 -18.30 24.89
CA PRO A 164 -16.81 -19.69 24.55
C PRO A 164 -18.13 -20.40 24.76
N ALA A 165 -18.60 -21.14 23.74
CA ALA A 165 -19.80 -21.94 23.84
C ALA A 165 -19.72 -22.69 25.17
N ALA A 166 -20.58 -22.29 26.11
CA ALA A 166 -20.61 -22.88 27.42
C ALA A 166 -20.86 -24.37 27.21
N VAL A 167 -19.89 -25.17 27.61
CA VAL A 167 -20.08 -26.57 27.98
C VAL A 167 -21.36 -26.62 28.81
N GLY A 168 -22.41 -27.23 28.25
CA GLY A 168 -23.68 -27.42 28.96
C GLY A 168 -23.44 -28.33 30.17
N PRO A 169 -23.81 -27.93 31.40
CA PRO A 169 -23.82 -28.84 32.53
C PRO A 169 -24.98 -29.84 32.35
N GLY A 170 -24.74 -31.09 32.76
CA GLY A 170 -25.56 -32.25 32.44
C GLY A 170 -27.06 -32.14 32.72
N GLU A 171 -27.81 -32.93 31.97
CA GLU A 171 -29.15 -33.37 32.36
C GLU A 171 -29.05 -34.65 33.20
N PRO A 172 -29.62 -34.65 34.42
CA PRO A 172 -30.12 -35.86 35.06
C PRO A 172 -31.65 -35.80 35.13
N SER A 173 -32.33 -36.79 34.54
CA SER A 173 -33.56 -37.47 35.06
C SER A 173 -34.39 -38.09 33.92
N GLY A 174 -34.62 -39.40 34.03
CA GLY A 174 -35.43 -40.22 33.12
C GLY A 174 -35.10 -41.69 33.29
#